data_AF-A0AAU4FQW4-F1
#
_entry.id   AF-A0AAU4FQW4-F1
#
_cell.length_a   1.000
_cell.length_b   1.000
_cell.length_c   1.000
_cell.angle_alpha   90.00
_cell.angle_beta   90.00
_cell.angle_gamma   90.00
#
_symmetry.space_group_name_H-M   'P 1'
#
loop_
_entity.id
_entity.type
_entity.pdbx_description
1 polymer ?
#
loop_
_entity_poly.entity_id
_entity_poly.type
_entity_poly.pdbx_seq_one_letter_code
_entity_poly.pdbx_strand_id
1 'polypeptide(L)'
;MTSTSQEEIDTAAQDITGLHIATVPDEHARAAGHAAANLCSGAGADLLYAPSRLQQLITEAIEVGYATALRDVRNGNFDENIQEWRPTLFEE
;
A
#
# COMPACT_ATOMS: atom_id res chain seq x y z
N MET A 1 -17.80 -23.66 -1.76
CA MET A 1 -16.94 -22.65 -1.09
C MET A 1 -16.30 -23.35 0.09
N THR A 2 -14.99 -23.56 0.07
CA THR A 2 -14.24 -24.03 1.23
C THR A 2 -14.20 -22.90 2.25
N SER A 3 -14.64 -23.17 3.47
CA SER A 3 -14.43 -22.26 4.59
C SER A 3 -12.93 -22.17 4.86
N THR A 4 -12.34 -20.99 4.62
CA THR A 4 -10.96 -20.67 5.02
C THR A 4 -10.81 -20.90 6.52
N SER A 5 -9.74 -21.57 6.93
CA SER A 5 -9.50 -21.83 8.35
C SER A 5 -9.04 -20.54 9.05
N GLN A 6 -9.29 -20.44 10.36
CA GLN A 6 -8.78 -19.31 11.15
C GLN A 6 -7.23 -19.24 11.08
N GLU A 7 -6.57 -20.39 10.99
CA GLU A 7 -5.12 -20.51 10.88
C GLU A 7 -4.59 -19.94 9.55
N GLU A 8 -5.31 -20.12 8.45
CA GLU A 8 -4.97 -19.49 7.16
C GLU A 8 -5.07 -17.97 7.23
N ILE A 9 -6.09 -17.44 7.92
CA ILE A 9 -6.25 -15.99 8.13
C ILE A 9 -5.12 -15.43 9.00
N ASP A 10 -4.78 -16.13 10.08
CA ASP A 10 -3.73 -15.70 11.00
C ASP A 10 -2.34 -15.73 10.33
N THR A 11 -2.11 -16.74 9.48
CA THR A 11 -0.89 -16.84 8.66
C THR A 11 -0.81 -15.69 7.67
N ALA A 12 -1.88 -15.43 6.91
CA ALA A 12 -1.91 -14.32 5.97
C ALA A 12 -1.71 -12.96 6.66
N ALA A 13 -2.26 -12.80 7.86
CA ALA A 13 -2.05 -11.60 8.67
C ALA A 13 -0.59 -11.41 9.07
N GLN A 14 0.11 -12.49 9.43
CA GLN A 14 1.54 -12.46 9.75
C GLN A 14 2.38 -12.14 8.52
N ASP A 15 2.04 -12.72 7.36
CA ASP A 15 2.75 -12.47 6.10
C ASP A 15 2.66 -11.00 5.68
N ILE A 16 1.47 -10.38 5.79
CA ILE A 16 1.28 -8.96 5.50
C ILE A 16 2.12 -8.09 6.43
N THR A 17 2.07 -8.35 7.74
CA THR A 17 2.87 -7.59 8.72
C THR A 17 4.37 -7.75 8.44
N GLY A 18 4.83 -8.97 8.13
CA GLY A 18 6.23 -9.22 7.77
C GLY A 18 6.65 -8.48 6.49
N LEU A 19 5.79 -8.48 5.48
CA LEU A 19 6.02 -7.76 4.23
C LEU A 19 6.08 -6.25 4.46
N HIS A 20 5.21 -5.70 5.30
CA HIS A 20 5.22 -4.29 5.68
C HIS A 20 6.54 -3.89 6.31
N ILE A 21 7.01 -4.64 7.31
CA ILE A 21 8.30 -4.40 7.97
C ILE A 21 9.47 -4.43 6.96
N ALA A 22 9.43 -5.34 5.99
CA ALA A 22 10.50 -5.49 5.01
C ALA A 22 10.48 -4.43 3.89
N THR A 23 9.31 -3.90 3.55
CA THR A 23 9.10 -3.14 2.31
C THR A 23 8.91 -1.65 2.53
N VAL A 24 8.54 -1.22 3.74
CA VAL A 24 8.26 0.18 4.06
C VAL A 24 9.41 0.77 4.88
N PRO A 25 10.48 1.26 4.23
CA PRO A 25 11.56 1.94 4.93
C PRO A 25 11.09 3.29 5.48
N ASP A 26 11.78 3.81 6.50
CA ASP A 26 11.46 5.08 7.16
C ASP A 26 11.29 6.25 6.17
N GLU A 27 12.04 6.25 5.06
CA GLU A 27 11.96 7.28 4.02
C GLU A 27 10.61 7.34 3.29
N HIS A 28 9.90 6.21 3.19
CA HIS A 28 8.62 6.10 2.51
C HIS A 28 7.45 5.96 3.49
N ALA A 29 7.71 5.56 4.74
CA ALA A 29 6.70 5.30 5.78
C ALA A 29 5.70 6.44 5.93
N ARG A 30 6.16 7.70 6.00
CA ARG A 30 5.25 8.85 6.14
C ARG A 30 4.32 9.04 4.94
N ALA A 31 4.86 8.89 3.72
CA ALA A 31 4.08 9.07 2.50
C ALA A 31 3.09 7.91 2.31
N ALA A 32 3.55 6.68 2.56
CA ALA A 32 2.75 5.48 2.52
C ALA A 32 1.59 5.55 3.55
N GLY A 33 1.87 5.93 4.79
CA GLY A 33 0.84 6.06 5.82
C GLY A 33 -0.15 7.18 5.56
N HIS A 34 0.28 8.30 4.96
CA HIS A 34 -0.66 9.33 4.51
C HIS A 34 -1.59 8.83 3.40
N ALA A 35 -1.06 8.05 2.45
CA ALA A 35 -1.86 7.46 1.39
C ALA A 35 -2.86 6.42 1.92
N ALA A 36 -2.43 5.57 2.86
CA ALA A 36 -3.29 4.64 3.56
C ALA A 36 -4.41 5.37 4.31
N ALA A 37 -4.09 6.42 5.08
CA ALA A 37 -5.10 7.22 5.77
C ALA A 37 -6.11 7.84 4.80
N ASN A 38 -5.66 8.37 3.66
CA ASN A 38 -6.55 8.94 2.65
C ASN A 38 -7.49 7.89 2.05
N LEU A 39 -6.97 6.72 1.65
CA LEU A 39 -7.78 5.64 1.10
C LEU A 39 -8.77 5.09 2.15
N CYS A 40 -8.30 4.87 3.37
CA CYS A 40 -9.13 4.41 4.49
C CYS A 40 -10.22 5.43 4.84
N SER A 41 -9.96 6.74 4.72
CA SER A 41 -10.96 7.78 4.94
C SER A 41 -12.06 7.78 3.86
N GLY A 42 -11.70 7.43 2.62
CA GLY A 42 -12.63 7.32 1.49
C GLY A 42 -13.53 6.07 1.55
N ALA A 43 -13.08 5.01 2.24
CA ALA A 43 -13.86 3.79 2.44
C ALA A 43 -15.08 3.99 3.35
N GLY A 44 -15.16 5.11 4.07
CA GLY A 44 -16.33 5.50 4.85
C GLY A 44 -16.64 4.55 6.01
N ALA A 45 -17.92 4.37 6.29
CA ALA A 45 -18.41 3.63 7.47
C ALA A 45 -18.01 2.15 7.47
N ASP A 46 -17.82 1.54 6.31
CA ASP A 46 -17.54 0.10 6.17
C ASP A 46 -16.21 -0.29 6.83
N LEU A 47 -15.19 0.55 6.69
CA LEU A 47 -13.91 0.33 7.34
C LEU A 47 -13.94 0.73 8.82
N LEU A 48 -14.77 1.71 9.19
CA LEU A 48 -14.89 2.20 10.57
C LEU A 48 -15.40 1.11 11.53
N TYR A 49 -16.32 0.26 11.06
CA TYR A 49 -16.90 -0.84 11.84
C TYR A 49 -16.13 -2.16 11.71
N ALA A 50 -15.10 -2.21 10.87
CA ALA A 50 -14.26 -3.39 10.76
C ALA A 50 -13.48 -3.65 12.07
N PRO A 51 -13.16 -4.90 12.42
CA PRO A 51 -12.28 -5.19 13.55
C PRO A 51 -10.94 -4.47 13.41
N SER A 52 -10.39 -3.97 14.52
CA SER A 52 -9.13 -3.21 14.53
C SER A 52 -7.97 -3.94 13.85
N ARG A 53 -7.87 -5.26 14.04
CA ARG A 53 -6.85 -6.07 13.38
C ARG A 53 -7.00 -6.07 11.86
N LEU A 54 -8.23 -6.09 11.34
CA LEU A 54 -8.48 -6.00 9.90
C LEU A 54 -8.13 -4.59 9.37
N GLN A 55 -8.48 -3.54 10.11
CA GLN A 55 -8.11 -2.16 9.76
C GLN A 55 -6.58 -2.00 9.67
N GLN A 56 -5.85 -2.60 10.62
CA GLN A 56 -4.40 -2.60 10.62
C GLN A 56 -3.83 -3.33 9.39
N LEU A 57 -4.31 -4.53 9.07
CA LEU A 57 -3.82 -5.30 7.93
C LEU A 57 -4.10 -4.60 6.60
N ILE A 58 -5.25 -3.94 6.46
CA ILE A 58 -5.57 -3.11 5.29
C ILE A 58 -4.58 -1.94 5.18
N THR A 59 -4.29 -1.29 6.30
CA THR A 59 -3.32 -0.18 6.34
C THR A 59 -1.92 -0.65 5.91
N GLU A 60 -1.41 -1.72 6.54
CA GLU A 60 -0.11 -2.31 6.23
C GLU A 60 0.00 -2.72 4.75
N ALA A 61 -1.05 -3.34 4.19
CA ALA A 61 -1.07 -3.74 2.78
C ALA A 61 -1.04 -2.54 1.82
N ILE A 62 -1.78 -1.47 2.12
CA ILE A 62 -1.73 -0.23 1.33
C ILE A 62 -0.36 0.41 1.40
N GLU A 63 0.23 0.45 2.61
CA GLU A 63 1.55 1.04 2.83
C GLU A 63 2.64 0.31 2.04
N VAL A 64 2.60 -1.04 2.00
CA VAL A 64 3.49 -1.87 1.16
C VAL A 64 3.38 -1.49 -0.31
N GLY A 65 2.15 -1.42 -0.84
CA GLY A 65 1.91 -1.07 -2.24
C GLY A 65 2.44 0.31 -2.60
N TYR A 66 2.19 1.30 -1.74
CA TYR A 66 2.69 2.66 -1.94
C TYR A 66 4.20 2.78 -1.83
N ALA A 67 4.83 2.14 -0.84
CA ALA A 67 6.28 2.14 -0.72
C ALA A 67 6.96 1.49 -1.93
N THR A 68 6.36 0.42 -2.47
CA THR A 68 6.84 -0.23 -3.70
C THR A 68 6.72 0.72 -4.90
N ALA A 69 5.57 1.36 -5.09
CA ALA A 69 5.37 2.32 -6.17
C ALA A 69 6.33 3.52 -6.08
N LEU A 70 6.57 4.05 -4.88
CA LEU A 70 7.54 5.13 -4.66
C LEU A 70 8.97 4.70 -5.02
N ARG A 71 9.33 3.46 -4.68
CA ARG A 71 10.63 2.89 -5.05
C ARG A 71 10.76 2.73 -6.56
N ASP A 72 9.72 2.27 -7.24
CA ASP A 72 9.70 2.14 -8.70
C ASP A 72 9.83 3.50 -9.40
N VAL A 73 9.10 4.52 -8.92
CA VAL A 73 9.27 5.91 -9.40
C VAL A 73 10.70 6.38 -9.19
N ARG A 74 11.28 6.16 -8.00
CA ARG A 74 12.65 6.58 -7.69
C ARG A 74 13.69 5.89 -8.58
N ASN A 75 13.44 4.64 -8.98
CA ASN A 75 14.33 3.88 -9.85
C ASN A 75 14.15 4.20 -11.34
N GLY A 76 13.22 5.08 -11.70
CA GLY A 76 12.92 5.44 -13.08
C GLY A 76 12.09 4.40 -13.83
N ASN A 77 11.45 3.45 -13.14
CA ASN A 77 10.65 2.39 -13.77
C ASN A 77 9.42 2.92 -14.51
N PHE A 78 9.04 4.18 -14.29
CA PHE A 78 7.93 4.86 -14.95
C PHE A 78 8.37 6.01 -15.87
N ASP A 79 9.66 6.19 -16.11
CA ASP A 79 10.15 7.36 -16.86
C ASP A 79 9.63 7.40 -18.30
N GLU A 80 9.61 6.26 -18.99
CA GLU A 80 9.03 6.13 -20.35
C GLU A 80 7.54 6.48 -20.34
N ASN A 81 6.79 5.98 -19.36
CA ASN A 81 5.36 6.29 -19.20
C ASN A 81 5.14 7.77 -18.89
N ILE A 82 5.99 8.39 -18.06
CA ILE A 82 5.90 9.82 -17.74
C ILE A 82 6.19 10.66 -19.00
N GLN A 83 7.16 10.25 -19.82
CA GLN A 83 7.43 10.89 -21.10
C GLN A 83 6.23 10.79 -22.06
N GLU A 84 5.53 9.65 -22.09
CA GLU A 84 4.30 9.48 -22.87
C GLU A 84 3.13 10.31 -22.32
N TRP A 85 2.92 10.31 -21.00
CA TRP A 85 1.75 10.95 -20.36
C TRP A 85 1.90 12.45 -20.16
N ARG A 86 3.13 12.95 -20.12
CA ARG A 86 3.50 14.35 -19.87
C ARG A 86 4.67 14.78 -20.77
N PRO A 87 4.52 14.70 -22.11
CA PRO A 87 5.60 15.02 -23.04
C PRO A 87 6.10 16.46 -22.87
N THR A 88 5.22 17.38 -22.50
CA THR A 88 5.53 18.80 -22.26
C THR A 88 6.51 19.06 -21.11
N LEU A 89 6.77 18.09 -20.23
CA LEU A 89 7.80 18.23 -19.19
C LEU A 89 9.23 18.10 -19.74
N PHE A 90 9.36 17.67 -20.99
CA PHE A 90 10.64 17.32 -21.62
C PHE A 90 10.89 18.11 -22.93
N GLU A 91 9.98 19.01 -23.31
CA GLU A 91 10.12 19.89 -24.46
C GLU A 91 10.71 21.23 -23.98
N GLU A 92 11.86 21.65 -24.56
CA GLU A 92 12.50 22.96 -24.32
C GLU A 92 11.84 24.10 -25.11
#